data_AF-A0A317LMP7-F1
#
_entry.id   AF-A0A317LMP7-F1
#
_cell.length_a   1.000
_cell.length_b   1.000
_cell.length_c   1.000
_cell.angle_alpha   90.00
_cell.angle_beta   90.00
_cell.angle_gamma   90.00
#
_symmetry.space_group_name_H-M   'P 1'
#
loop_
_entity.id
_entity.type
_entity.pdbx_description
1 polymer ?
#
loop_
_entity_poly.entity_id
_entity_poly.type
_entity_poly.pdbx_seq_one_letter_code
_entity_poly.pdbx_strand_id
1 'polypeptide(L)'
;MWKSREIATLKSGGGGLAFYLGKPYSGEAHARTEDGGLKVWTFMEGSEDGPFTVWNASGKLILLGVRRHPYGKVGPWHEWDEEGRLLSETIYDALGNRIIHRELDENLNFVKQERFEPTTLQTDPETGRQSPAPWL
;
A
#
# COMPACT_ATOMS: atom_id res chain seq x y z
N MET A 1 -28.75 -5.62 3.49
CA MET A 1 -28.82 -4.59 2.42
C MET A 1 -27.69 -3.61 2.67
N TRP A 2 -26.54 -3.79 2.00
CA TRP A 2 -25.37 -2.92 2.20
C TRP A 2 -25.48 -1.75 1.22
N LYS A 3 -25.71 -0.53 1.75
CA LYS A 3 -25.62 0.69 0.94
C LYS A 3 -24.14 1.02 0.78
N SER A 4 -23.59 0.81 -0.41
CA SER A 4 -22.34 1.44 -0.81
C SER A 4 -22.54 2.95 -0.70
N ARG A 5 -21.93 3.57 0.31
CA ARG A 5 -21.92 5.03 0.44
C ARG A 5 -20.83 5.52 -0.49
N GLU A 6 -21.24 5.99 -1.65
CA GLU A 6 -20.38 6.69 -2.59
C GLU A 6 -19.67 7.83 -1.83
N ILE A 7 -18.35 7.73 -1.71
CA ILE A 7 -17.58 8.73 -0.98
C ILE A 7 -17.55 9.98 -1.85
N ALA A 8 -18.20 11.01 -1.32
CA ALA A 8 -18.24 12.34 -1.90
C ALA A 8 -16.81 12.83 -2.19
N THR A 9 -16.44 12.82 -3.47
CA THR A 9 -15.26 13.49 -4.03
C THR A 9 -13.91 13.07 -3.41
N LEU A 10 -13.34 12.00 -3.94
CA LEU A 10 -11.89 11.79 -3.88
C LEU A 10 -11.21 12.81 -4.78
N LYS A 11 -10.60 13.86 -4.21
CA LYS A 11 -9.70 14.73 -5.00
C LYS A 11 -8.33 14.07 -5.04
N SER A 12 -8.08 13.27 -6.08
CA SER A 12 -6.76 12.68 -6.32
C SER A 12 -5.80 13.73 -6.88
N GLY A 13 -5.05 14.38 -6.00
CA GLY A 13 -3.85 15.15 -6.38
C GLY A 13 -2.65 14.61 -5.61
N GLY A 14 -1.84 13.75 -6.23
CA GLY A 14 -0.47 13.38 -5.81
C GLY A 14 -0.24 12.73 -4.43
N GLY A 15 -1.24 12.68 -3.57
CA GLY A 15 -1.22 12.19 -2.19
C GLY A 15 -2.59 12.42 -1.58
N GLY A 16 -3.61 11.81 -2.19
CA GLY A 16 -5.00 12.26 -2.14
C GLY A 16 -5.56 12.35 -0.73
N LEU A 17 -5.99 13.55 -0.35
CA LEU A 17 -6.81 13.74 0.84
C LEU A 17 -8.25 13.29 0.54
N ALA A 18 -8.78 12.35 1.32
CA ALA A 18 -10.19 11.97 1.24
C ALA A 18 -11.04 12.81 2.18
N PHE A 19 -12.15 13.29 1.67
CA PHE A 19 -13.17 13.99 2.44
C PHE A 19 -14.51 13.29 2.28
N TYR A 20 -15.36 13.36 3.29
CA TYR A 20 -16.76 12.96 3.21
C TYR A 20 -17.60 14.07 3.82
N LEU A 21 -18.51 14.64 3.02
CA LEU A 21 -19.34 15.78 3.40
C LEU A 21 -18.51 16.98 3.93
N GLY A 22 -17.37 17.24 3.26
CA GLY A 22 -16.47 18.35 3.59
C GLY A 22 -15.58 18.15 4.81
N LYS A 23 -15.60 16.97 5.44
CA LYS A 23 -14.73 16.64 6.59
C LYS A 23 -13.69 15.59 6.19
N PRO A 24 -12.48 15.62 6.76
CA PRO A 24 -11.50 14.55 6.54
C PRO A 24 -12.14 13.18 6.81
N TYR A 25 -11.91 12.25 5.89
CA TYR A 25 -12.54 10.94 5.94
C TYR A 25 -11.70 9.96 6.76
N SER A 26 -12.35 9.24 7.67
CA SER A 26 -11.76 8.12 8.41
C SER A 26 -12.62 6.88 8.16
N GLY A 27 -12.03 5.84 7.56
CA GLY A 27 -12.73 4.61 7.22
C GLY A 27 -12.21 3.94 5.95
N GLU A 28 -12.86 2.83 5.60
CA GLU A 28 -12.58 2.07 4.38
C GLU A 28 -13.26 2.72 3.17
N ALA A 29 -12.58 2.71 2.03
CA ALA A 29 -13.07 3.30 0.81
C ALA A 29 -12.83 2.35 -0.37
N HIS A 30 -13.76 2.39 -1.33
CA HIS A 30 -13.84 1.45 -2.45
C HIS A 30 -13.91 2.21 -3.76
N ALA A 31 -13.19 1.75 -4.78
CA ALA A 31 -13.26 2.28 -6.13
C ALA A 31 -13.21 1.15 -7.15
N ARG A 32 -13.91 1.31 -8.28
CA ARG A 32 -13.69 0.46 -9.45
C ARG A 32 -12.40 0.90 -10.13
N THR A 33 -11.56 -0.05 -10.49
CA THR A 33 -10.38 0.20 -11.32
C THR A 33 -10.81 0.31 -12.79
N GLU A 34 -9.94 0.86 -13.65
CA GLU A 34 -10.26 1.10 -15.07
C GLU A 34 -10.58 -0.18 -15.85
N ASP A 35 -9.92 -1.28 -15.48
CA ASP A 35 -10.14 -2.64 -15.99
C ASP A 35 -11.40 -3.32 -15.42
N GLY A 36 -12.16 -2.65 -14.55
CA GLY A 36 -13.39 -3.19 -13.95
C GLY A 36 -13.16 -4.03 -12.69
N GLY A 37 -11.96 -4.03 -12.14
CA GLY A 37 -11.64 -4.59 -10.83
C GLY A 37 -12.17 -3.77 -9.65
N LEU A 38 -11.66 -4.07 -8.46
CA LEU A 38 -12.01 -3.41 -7.21
C LEU A 38 -10.74 -3.00 -6.49
N LYS A 39 -10.71 -1.77 -5.99
CA LYS A 39 -9.64 -1.24 -5.15
C LYS A 39 -10.22 -0.82 -3.82
N VAL A 40 -9.62 -1.29 -2.73
CA VAL A 40 -9.99 -0.98 -1.35
C VAL A 40 -8.77 -0.42 -0.63
N TRP A 41 -8.99 0.64 0.12
CA TRP A 41 -7.95 1.30 0.89
C TRP A 41 -8.55 1.84 2.20
N THR A 42 -7.69 2.10 3.19
CA THR A 42 -8.10 2.68 4.47
C THR A 42 -7.62 4.12 4.60
N PHE A 43 -8.46 4.97 5.16
CA PHE A 43 -8.17 6.36 5.42
C PHE A 43 -8.28 6.68 6.91
N MET A 44 -7.37 7.52 7.39
CA MET A 44 -7.39 8.12 8.72
C MET A 44 -7.17 9.62 8.59
N GLU A 45 -8.14 10.42 9.06
CA GLU A 45 -8.12 11.88 8.99
C GLU A 45 -7.82 12.40 7.58
N GLY A 46 -8.40 11.75 6.58
CA GLY A 46 -8.27 12.09 5.17
C GLY A 46 -7.01 11.57 4.50
N SER A 47 -6.07 10.95 5.20
CA SER A 47 -4.86 10.38 4.61
C SER A 47 -4.96 8.86 4.45
N GLU A 48 -4.35 8.30 3.40
CA GLU A 48 -4.20 6.85 3.26
C GLU A 48 -3.37 6.29 4.42
N ASP A 49 -4.00 5.48 5.28
CA ASP A 49 -3.37 4.85 6.43
C ASP A 49 -4.09 3.54 6.75
N GLY A 50 -3.37 2.44 6.64
CA GLY A 50 -3.86 1.09 6.88
C GLY A 50 -3.86 0.18 5.65
N PRO A 51 -4.66 -0.90 5.69
CA PRO A 51 -4.71 -1.90 4.64
C PRO A 51 -5.08 -1.34 3.26
N PHE A 52 -4.45 -1.92 2.24
CA PHE A 52 -4.67 -1.61 0.84
C PHE A 52 -4.75 -2.90 0.02
N THR A 53 -5.76 -3.02 -0.82
CA THR A 53 -6.01 -4.23 -1.60
C THR A 53 -6.61 -3.91 -2.97
N VAL A 54 -6.19 -4.65 -4.00
CA VAL A 54 -6.73 -4.55 -5.35
C VAL A 54 -7.04 -5.95 -5.88
N TRP A 55 -8.23 -6.10 -6.45
CA TRP A 55 -8.67 -7.28 -7.18
C TRP A 55 -8.93 -6.92 -8.64
N ASN A 56 -8.64 -7.83 -9.56
CA ASN A 56 -9.01 -7.69 -10.97
C ASN A 56 -10.54 -7.85 -11.18
N ALA A 57 -10.99 -7.66 -12.42
CA ALA A 57 -12.41 -7.76 -12.79
C ALA A 57 -13.04 -9.15 -12.51
N SER A 58 -12.21 -10.19 -12.49
CA SER A 58 -12.63 -11.57 -12.18
C SER A 58 -12.67 -11.86 -10.67
N GLY A 59 -12.31 -10.89 -9.83
CA GLY A 59 -12.29 -11.02 -8.38
C GLY A 59 -11.02 -11.67 -7.81
N LYS A 60 -9.98 -11.88 -8.62
CA LYS A 60 -8.69 -12.39 -8.14
C LYS A 60 -7.84 -11.24 -7.58
N LEU A 61 -7.16 -11.52 -6.47
CA LEU A 61 -6.26 -10.58 -5.83
C LEU A 61 -5.07 -10.29 -6.75
N ILE A 62 -4.71 -9.02 -6.95
CA ILE A 62 -3.55 -8.60 -7.75
C ILE A 62 -2.56 -7.75 -6.96
N LEU A 63 -2.99 -7.11 -5.86
CA LEU A 63 -2.11 -6.30 -5.01
C LEU A 63 -2.60 -6.26 -3.56
N LEU A 64 -1.69 -6.40 -2.60
CA LEU A 64 -1.96 -6.33 -1.17
C LEU A 64 -0.79 -5.69 -0.44
N GLY A 65 -1.09 -4.81 0.50
CA GLY A 65 -0.08 -4.25 1.40
C GLY A 65 -0.69 -3.29 2.41
N VAL A 66 0.18 -2.51 3.04
CA VAL A 66 -0.19 -1.47 4.00
C VAL A 66 0.40 -0.15 3.55
N ARG A 67 -0.40 0.91 3.65
CA ARG A 67 0.04 2.29 3.50
C ARG A 67 0.08 2.98 4.85
N ARG A 68 1.00 3.92 5.03
CA ARG A 68 1.04 4.81 6.20
C ARG A 68 1.42 6.21 5.77
N HIS A 69 0.65 7.18 6.21
CA HIS A 69 0.98 8.58 5.98
C HIS A 69 2.18 8.99 6.86
N PRO A 70 3.08 9.87 6.39
CA PRO A 70 3.17 10.46 5.05
C PRO A 70 3.95 9.63 4.03
N TYR A 71 4.51 8.50 4.44
CA TYR A 71 5.57 7.81 3.71
C TYR A 71 5.09 6.83 2.62
N GLY A 72 3.80 6.48 2.61
CA GLY A 72 3.22 5.61 1.60
C GLY A 72 3.35 4.13 1.98
N LYS A 73 3.91 3.29 1.09
CA LYS A 73 3.99 1.84 1.28
C LYS A 73 4.87 1.49 2.49
N VAL A 74 4.40 0.61 3.38
CA VAL A 74 5.19 0.08 4.50
C VAL A 74 5.06 -1.43 4.57
N GLY A 75 6.09 -2.11 5.07
CA GLY A 75 6.10 -3.55 5.25
C GLY A 75 6.05 -4.32 3.92
N PRO A 76 5.61 -5.58 3.93
CA PRO A 76 5.55 -6.41 2.73
C PRO A 76 4.37 -6.03 1.84
N TRP A 77 4.67 -5.87 0.55
CA TRP A 77 3.72 -5.69 -0.53
C TRP A 77 3.81 -6.87 -1.48
N HIS A 78 2.67 -7.45 -1.79
CA HIS A 78 2.57 -8.65 -2.62
C HIS A 78 1.84 -8.32 -3.91
N GLU A 79 2.35 -8.84 -5.03
CA GLU A 79 1.78 -8.68 -6.37
C GLU A 79 1.51 -10.06 -6.98
N TRP A 80 0.32 -10.25 -7.52
CA TRP A 80 -0.10 -11.49 -8.17
C TRP A 80 -0.43 -11.23 -9.64
N ASP A 81 -0.32 -12.26 -10.47
CA ASP A 81 -0.81 -12.22 -11.84
C ASP A 81 -2.34 -12.35 -11.93
N GLU A 82 -2.85 -12.24 -13.16
CA GLU A 82 -4.28 -12.40 -13.48
C GLU A 82 -4.82 -13.79 -13.14
N GLU A 83 -3.96 -14.79 -13.01
CA GLU A 83 -4.34 -16.14 -12.62
C GLU A 83 -4.41 -16.32 -11.09
N GLY A 84 -3.85 -15.38 -10.33
CA GLY A 84 -3.77 -15.41 -8.87
C GLY A 84 -2.48 -16.08 -8.35
N ARG A 85 -1.44 -16.21 -9.18
CA ARG A 85 -0.11 -16.68 -8.76
C ARG A 85 0.70 -15.51 -8.22
N LEU A 86 1.36 -15.70 -7.08
CA LEU A 86 2.19 -14.68 -6.46
C LEU A 86 3.46 -14.47 -7.30
N LEU A 87 3.65 -13.26 -7.83
CA LEU A 87 4.78 -12.91 -8.67
C LEU A 87 5.94 -12.34 -7.86
N SER A 88 5.63 -11.43 -6.93
CA SER A 88 6.67 -10.72 -6.19
C SER A 88 6.26 -10.31 -4.79
N GLU A 89 7.28 -10.11 -3.95
CA GLU A 89 7.18 -9.44 -2.67
C GLU A 89 8.17 -8.27 -2.65
N THR A 90 7.69 -7.08 -2.31
CA THR A 90 8.52 -5.91 -2.05
C THR A 90 8.35 -5.46 -0.61
N ILE A 91 9.44 -5.35 0.14
CA ILE A 91 9.40 -4.92 1.53
C ILE A 91 9.87 -3.47 1.62
N TYR A 92 9.04 -2.64 2.26
CA TYR A 92 9.31 -1.23 2.53
C TYR A 92 9.53 -0.98 4.02
N ASP A 93 10.42 -0.05 4.37
CA ASP A 93 10.54 0.41 5.75
C ASP A 93 9.43 1.40 6.15
N ALA A 94 9.42 1.84 7.42
CA ALA A 94 8.44 2.80 7.91
C ALA A 94 8.56 4.22 7.28
N LEU A 95 9.64 4.49 6.55
CA LEU A 95 9.86 5.73 5.82
C LEU A 95 9.63 5.58 4.31
N GLY A 96 9.08 4.43 3.87
CA GLY A 96 8.74 4.18 2.48
C GLY A 96 9.95 3.81 1.61
N ASN A 97 11.12 3.57 2.19
CA ASN A 97 12.26 3.06 1.43
C ASN A 97 11.96 1.62 1.01
N ARG A 98 12.19 1.29 -0.26
CA ARG A 98 12.24 -0.12 -0.68
C ARG A 98 13.51 -0.73 -0.10
N ILE A 99 13.41 -1.83 0.64
CA ILE A 99 14.55 -2.50 1.29
C ILE A 99 14.88 -3.82 0.62
N ILE A 100 13.84 -4.58 0.24
CA ILE A 100 13.97 -5.88 -0.43
C ILE A 100 12.96 -5.97 -1.57
N HIS A 101 13.36 -6.56 -2.69
CA HIS A 101 12.45 -7.03 -3.73
C HIS A 101 12.75 -8.49 -4.05
N ARG A 102 11.72 -9.33 -4.14
CA ARG A 102 11.80 -10.76 -4.43
C ARG A 102 10.87 -11.10 -5.58
N GLU A 103 11.36 -11.87 -6.54
CA GLU A 103 10.55 -12.48 -7.59
C GLU A 103 10.41 -13.98 -7.28
N LEU A 104 9.22 -14.52 -7.47
CA LEU A 104 8.87 -15.90 -7.14
C LEU A 104 8.52 -16.71 -8.39
N ASP A 105 8.86 -18.00 -8.40
CA ASP A 105 8.31 -18.94 -9.37
C ASP A 105 6.93 -19.47 -8.95
N GLU A 106 6.34 -20.33 -9.79
CA GLU A 106 5.04 -20.96 -9.53
C GLU A 106 4.98 -21.84 -8.28
N ASN A 107 6.14 -22.27 -7.76
CA ASN A 107 6.26 -23.08 -6.55
C ASN A 107 6.59 -22.21 -5.32
N LEU A 108 6.53 -20.88 -5.46
CA LEU A 108 6.86 -19.89 -4.43
C LEU A 108 8.33 -19.90 -4.00
N ASN A 109 9.24 -20.40 -4.85
CA ASN A 109 10.67 -20.26 -4.62
C ASN A 109 11.14 -18.89 -5.09
N PHE A 110 12.06 -18.26 -4.34
CA PHE A 110 12.70 -17.03 -4.79
C PHE A 110 13.63 -17.32 -5.98
N VAL A 111 13.27 -16.81 -7.16
CA VAL A 111 14.13 -16.84 -8.35
C VAL A 111 15.07 -15.65 -8.38
N LYS A 112 14.72 -14.56 -7.69
CA LYS A 112 15.54 -13.36 -7.57
C LYS A 112 15.31 -12.69 -6.23
N GLN A 113 16.37 -12.12 -5.64
CA GLN A 113 16.26 -11.23 -4.50
C GLN A 113 17.25 -10.06 -4.65
N GLU A 114 16.74 -8.85 -4.54
CA GLU A 114 17.51 -7.62 -4.53
C GLU A 114 17.36 -6.92 -3.18
N ARG A 115 18.45 -6.32 -2.70
CA ARG A 115 18.48 -5.47 -1.50
C ARG A 115 18.86 -4.07 -1.89
N PHE A 116 18.27 -3.10 -1.21
CA PHE A 116 18.44 -1.69 -1.50
C PHE A 116 18.81 -0.95 -0.22
N GLU A 117 19.76 -0.04 -0.35
CA GLU A 117 20.10 0.87 0.73
C GLU A 117 18.99 1.93 0.90
N PRO A 118 18.54 2.23 2.12
CA PRO A 118 17.56 3.28 2.37
C PRO A 118 18.10 4.64 1.91
N THR A 119 17.25 5.42 1.25
CA THR A 119 17.58 6.81 0.87
C THR A 119 17.19 7.80 1.95
N THR A 120 16.19 7.45 2.77
CA THR A 120 15.75 8.24 3.92
C THR A 120 16.07 7.48 5.19
N LEU A 121 16.71 8.15 6.15
CA LEU A 121 17.06 7.57 7.45
C LEU A 121 16.23 8.22 8.56
N GLN A 122 15.85 7.42 9.54
CA GLN A 122 15.30 7.95 10.78
C GLN A 122 16.43 8.56 11.61
N THR A 123 16.15 9.70 12.24
CA THR A 123 17.05 10.32 13.20
C THR A 123 16.53 10.05 14.60
N ASP A 124 17.36 9.44 15.43
CA ASP A 124 17.09 9.30 16.85
C ASP A 124 17.04 10.71 17.49
N PRO A 125 15.92 11.10 18.12
CA PRO A 125 15.76 12.44 18.67
C PRO A 125 16.65 12.71 19.90
N GLU A 126 17.10 11.68 20.61
CA GLU A 126 17.95 11.79 21.79
C GLU A 126 19.43 11.83 21.40
N THR A 127 19.84 10.94 20.49
CA THR A 127 21.26 10.76 20.14
C THR A 127 21.68 11.45 18.85
N GLY A 128 20.73 11.87 18.01
CA GLY A 128 20.99 12.40 16.67
C GLY A 128 21.50 11.35 15.67
N ARG A 129 21.58 10.08 16.08
CA ARG A 129 22.08 9.00 15.22
C ARG A 129 21.10 8.73 14.09
N GLN A 130 21.61 8.62 12.87
CA GLN A 130 20.83 8.21 11.71
C GLN A 130 20.90 6.69 11.51
N SER A 131 19.77 6.09 11.19
CA SER A 131 19.65 4.65 10.91
C SER A 131 18.50 4.35 9.93
N PRO A 132 18.51 3.19 9.26
CA PRO A 132 17.31 2.69 8.56
C PRO A 132 16.13 2.61 9.52
N ALA A 133 14.92 2.92 9.05
CA ALA A 133 13.74 2.71 9.87
C ALA A 133 13.37 1.22 9.90
N PRO A 134 12.95 0.66 11.04
CA PRO A 134 12.31 -0.65 11.05
C PRO A 134 10.90 -0.53 10.45
N TRP A 135 10.39 -1.59 9.81
CA TRP A 135 8.95 -1.70 9.49
C TRP A 135 8.15 -2.50 10.52
N LEU A 136 8.82 -3.01 11.56
CA LEU A 136 8.23 -3.76 12.70
C LEU A 136 8.21 -2.89 13.95
#